data_AF-A0A9P4UI01-F1
#
_entry.id   AF-A0A9P4UI01-F1
#
_cell.length_a   1.000
_cell.length_b   1.000
_cell.length_c   1.000
_cell.angle_alpha   90.00
_cell.angle_beta   90.00
_cell.angle_gamma   90.00
#
_symmetry.space_group_name_H-M   'P 1'
#
loop_
_entity.id
_entity.type
_entity.pdbx_description
1 polymer ?
#
loop_
_entity_poly.entity_id
_entity_poly.type
_entity_poly.pdbx_seq_one_letter_code
_entity_poly.pdbx_strand_id
1 'polypeptide(L)'
;MSSHQPFEYYPIPGPGYIRLLHLHPDSDNPAELRGCLKFHKLSEPSMYEAISYAWGEFPKFNQVIVLDGKVLKITDNLYAALMAFCRPDRVRVLWADAICINQADTTEKAQQVALMAEIYSKARSVQVWL
;
A
#
# COMPACT_ATOMS: atom_id res chain seq x y z
N MET A 1 -15.35 18.39 -11.65
CA MET A 1 -14.27 17.40 -11.87
C MET A 1 -13.09 17.87 -11.05
N SER A 2 -12.97 17.43 -9.79
CA SER A 2 -11.81 17.81 -8.97
C SER A 2 -10.58 17.11 -9.54
N SER A 3 -9.66 17.88 -10.11
CA SER A 3 -8.36 17.43 -10.56
C SER A 3 -7.52 17.09 -9.33
N HIS A 4 -7.63 15.86 -8.84
CA HIS A 4 -6.74 15.41 -7.78
C HIS A 4 -5.31 15.37 -8.31
N GLN A 5 -4.38 15.97 -7.57
CA GLN A 5 -2.96 15.99 -7.90
C GLN A 5 -2.39 14.55 -7.87
N PRO A 6 -1.43 14.20 -8.76
CA PRO A 6 -0.73 12.92 -8.66
C PRO A 6 -0.03 12.75 -7.31
N PHE A 7 -0.02 11.52 -6.80
CA PHE A 7 0.71 11.16 -5.59
C PHE A 7 2.22 11.20 -5.83
N GLU A 8 2.96 11.68 -4.84
CA GLU A 8 4.42 11.80 -4.86
C GLU A 8 4.98 11.15 -3.60
N TYR A 9 6.00 10.30 -3.78
CA TYR A 9 6.64 9.61 -2.67
C TYR A 9 7.64 10.53 -1.95
N TYR A 10 7.52 10.61 -0.63
CA TYR A 10 8.59 11.16 0.22
C TYR A 10 9.69 10.11 0.40
N PRO A 11 10.99 10.48 0.33
CA PRO A 11 12.10 9.54 0.52
C PRO A 11 11.99 8.74 1.83
N ILE A 12 12.38 7.47 1.79
CA ILE A 12 12.48 6.63 3.00
C ILE A 12 13.47 7.28 3.98
N PRO A 13 13.12 7.48 5.27
CA PRO A 13 13.97 8.21 6.22
C PRO A 13 15.33 7.58 6.50
N GLY A 14 15.46 6.27 6.31
CA GLY A 14 16.71 5.55 6.52
C GLY A 14 16.56 4.03 6.46
N PRO A 15 17.64 3.27 6.74
CA PRO A 15 17.63 1.82 6.70
C PRO A 15 16.59 1.19 7.64
N GLY A 16 15.93 0.14 7.16
CA GLY A 16 14.91 -0.59 7.91
C GLY A 16 13.57 0.13 8.04
N TYR A 17 13.41 1.33 7.45
CA TYR A 17 12.09 1.94 7.31
C TYR A 17 11.35 1.40 6.09
N ILE A 18 10.05 1.20 6.28
CA ILE A 18 9.07 0.84 5.25
C ILE A 18 7.93 1.85 5.29
N ARG A 19 7.11 1.89 4.24
CA ARG A 19 5.79 2.54 4.29
C ARG A 19 4.73 1.52 4.61
N LEU A 20 3.75 1.92 5.41
CA LEU A 20 2.54 1.16 5.67
C LEU A 20 1.33 1.97 5.19
N LEU A 21 0.44 1.32 4.45
CA LEU A 21 -0.83 1.86 4.02
C LEU A 21 -1.82 1.81 5.18
N HIS A 22 -2.24 2.98 5.63
CA HIS A 22 -3.40 3.12 6.50
C HIS A 22 -4.63 3.29 5.59
N LEU A 23 -5.29 2.17 5.28
CA LEU A 23 -6.50 2.14 4.48
C LEU A 23 -7.69 2.56 5.35
N HIS A 24 -8.33 3.67 5.00
CA HIS A 24 -9.43 4.26 5.75
C HIS A 24 -10.78 3.72 5.28
N PRO A 25 -11.76 3.52 6.19
CA PRO A 25 -13.15 3.35 5.79
C PRO A 25 -13.64 4.62 5.10
N ASP A 26 -14.47 4.46 4.07
CA ASP A 26 -15.28 5.55 3.52
C ASP A 26 -16.75 5.10 3.53
N SER A 27 -17.50 5.56 4.54
CA SER A 27 -18.93 5.26 4.69
C SER A 27 -19.79 5.99 3.66
N ASP A 28 -19.30 7.12 3.15
CA ASP A 28 -20.05 8.01 2.27
C ASP A 28 -19.82 7.63 0.80
N ASN A 29 -18.63 7.12 0.47
CA ASN A 29 -18.27 6.62 -0.84
C ASN A 29 -17.48 5.30 -0.76
N PRO A 30 -18.15 4.17 -0.45
CA PRO A 30 -17.49 2.87 -0.27
C PRO A 30 -16.81 2.34 -1.55
N ALA A 31 -17.08 2.94 -2.71
CA ALA A 31 -16.43 2.60 -3.98
C ALA A 31 -15.05 3.24 -4.16
N GLU A 32 -14.65 4.17 -3.30
CA GLU A 32 -13.39 4.90 -3.42
C GLU A 32 -12.42 4.49 -2.31
N LEU A 33 -11.25 3.97 -2.70
CA LEU A 33 -10.19 3.65 -1.75
C LEU A 33 -9.49 4.94 -1.31
N ARG A 34 -9.40 5.14 0.01
CA ARG A 34 -8.73 6.28 0.63
C ARG A 34 -7.78 5.85 1.73
N GLY A 35 -6.72 6.62 1.94
CA GLY A 35 -5.79 6.35 3.02
C GLY A 35 -4.64 7.33 3.12
N CYS A 36 -3.60 6.91 3.83
CA CYS A 36 -2.31 7.60 3.90
C CYS A 36 -1.16 6.60 4.03
N LEU A 37 0.05 7.03 3.70
CA LEU A 37 1.27 6.25 3.93
C LEU A 37 2.00 6.77 5.15
N LYS A 38 2.30 5.86 6.08
CA LYS A 38 3.11 6.18 7.26
C LYS A 38 4.40 5.39 7.25
N PHE A 39 5.49 6.06 7.61
CA PHE A 39 6.77 5.38 7.81
C PHE A 39 6.72 4.54 9.07
N HIS A 40 7.29 3.34 9.00
CA HIS A 40 7.45 2.44 10.12
C HIS A 40 8.82 1.79 10.05
N LYS A 41 9.52 1.72 11.19
CA LYS A 41 10.82 1.07 11.28
C LYS A 41 10.61 -0.38 11.68
N LEU A 42 11.12 -1.33 10.89
CA LEU A 42 10.95 -2.77 11.13
C LEU A 42 11.48 -3.26 12.49
N SER A 43 12.40 -2.52 13.11
CA SER A 43 12.88 -2.82 14.47
C SER A 43 11.85 -2.53 15.56
N GLU A 44 10.81 -1.75 15.26
CA GLU A 44 9.74 -1.40 16.19
C GLU A 44 8.58 -2.39 16.08
N PRO A 45 7.89 -2.70 17.18
CA PRO A 45 6.69 -3.53 17.13
C PRO A 45 5.57 -2.81 16.37
N SER A 46 4.89 -3.51 15.47
CA SER A 46 3.70 -3.01 14.78
C SER A 46 2.76 -4.15 14.40
N MET A 47 1.47 -3.84 14.36
CA MET A 47 0.43 -4.75 13.91
C MET A 47 -0.05 -4.33 12.52
N TYR A 48 0.74 -4.65 11.50
CA TYR A 48 0.34 -4.53 10.11
C TYR A 48 0.15 -5.90 9.49
N GLU A 49 -0.51 -5.94 8.34
CA GLU A 49 -0.66 -7.15 7.56
C GLU A 49 -0.03 -6.97 6.19
N ALA A 50 0.64 -7.98 5.69
CA ALA A 50 1.15 -7.96 4.33
C ALA A 50 0.10 -8.53 3.37
N ILE A 51 -0.01 -7.97 2.17
CA ILE A 51 -0.84 -8.51 1.10
C ILE A 51 0.05 -9.36 0.18
N SER A 52 -0.39 -10.56 -0.13
CA SER A 52 0.21 -11.43 -1.14
C SER A 52 -0.79 -11.57 -2.29
N TYR A 53 -0.41 -11.06 -3.46
CA TYR A 53 -1.27 -11.00 -4.63
C TYR A 53 -0.42 -11.08 -5.89
N ALA A 54 -1.01 -11.57 -6.99
CA ALA A 54 -0.34 -11.59 -8.27
C ALA A 54 -0.36 -10.19 -8.91
N TRP A 55 0.78 -9.73 -9.40
CA TRP A 55 0.84 -8.56 -10.26
C TRP A 55 0.24 -8.84 -11.65
N GLY A 56 0.26 -10.10 -12.08
CA GLY A 56 -0.12 -10.54 -13.41
C GLY A 56 0.99 -10.32 -14.46
N GLU A 57 0.87 -10.98 -15.61
CA GLU A 57 1.83 -10.87 -16.72
C GLU A 57 1.78 -9.48 -17.39
N PHE A 58 0.60 -8.85 -17.39
CA PHE A 58 0.36 -7.52 -17.95
C PHE A 58 -0.46 -6.67 -16.97
N PRO A 59 0.17 -6.07 -15.94
CA PRO A 59 -0.54 -5.31 -14.92
C PRO A 59 -1.23 -4.08 -15.54
N LYS A 60 -2.54 -3.97 -15.33
CA LYS A 60 -3.36 -2.87 -15.84
C LYS A 60 -3.61 -1.82 -14.74
N PHE A 61 -3.01 -0.64 -14.89
CA PHE A 61 -3.10 0.47 -13.94
C PHE A 61 -4.29 1.40 -14.23
N ASN A 62 -5.51 0.83 -14.24
CA ASN A 62 -6.74 1.55 -14.54
C ASN A 62 -7.44 2.09 -13.29
N GLN A 63 -7.07 1.60 -12.10
CA GLN A 63 -7.68 1.98 -10.84
C GLN A 63 -6.83 2.99 -10.08
N VAL A 64 -7.45 3.61 -9.09
CA VAL A 64 -6.81 4.62 -8.25
C VAL A 64 -7.11 4.39 -6.77
N ILE A 65 -6.18 4.81 -5.94
CA ILE A 65 -6.36 5.04 -4.51
C ILE A 65 -6.00 6.49 -4.22
N VAL A 66 -6.78 7.15 -3.36
CA VAL A 66 -6.52 8.52 -2.92
C VAL A 66 -5.74 8.48 -1.60
N LEU A 67 -4.48 8.91 -1.65
CA LEU A 67 -3.57 8.96 -0.53
C LEU A 67 -3.29 10.42 -0.17
N ASP A 68 -3.70 10.84 1.04
CA ASP A 68 -3.54 12.22 1.52
C ASP A 68 -4.06 13.27 0.51
N GLY A 69 -5.20 12.97 -0.13
CA GLY A 69 -5.83 13.83 -1.14
C GLY A 69 -5.20 13.79 -2.54
N LYS A 70 -4.14 13.00 -2.73
CA LYS A 70 -3.46 12.81 -4.02
C LYS A 70 -3.74 11.43 -4.61
N VAL A 71 -3.70 11.31 -5.93
CA VAL A 71 -4.07 10.08 -6.65
C VAL A 71 -2.85 9.23 -6.97
N LEU A 72 -2.87 7.99 -6.50
CA LEU A 72 -1.93 6.95 -6.91
C LEU A 72 -2.65 5.93 -7.80
N LYS A 73 -2.09 5.65 -8.99
CA LYS A 73 -2.58 4.59 -9.86
C LYS A 73 -2.16 3.23 -9.33
N ILE A 74 -3.09 2.28 -9.30
CA ILE A 74 -2.87 0.90 -8.86
C ILE A 74 -3.47 -0.08 -9.86
N THR A 75 -3.08 -1.34 -9.76
CA THR A 75 -3.60 -2.38 -10.66
C THR A 75 -5.06 -2.71 -10.33
N ASP A 76 -5.80 -3.18 -11.34
CA ASP A 76 -7.16 -3.72 -11.14
C ASP A 76 -7.19 -4.80 -10.04
N ASN A 77 -6.17 -5.67 -10.01
CA ASN A 77 -6.09 -6.76 -9.03
C ASN A 77 -5.86 -6.25 -7.61
N LEU A 78 -4.92 -5.31 -7.42
CA LEU A 78 -4.68 -4.73 -6.10
C LEU A 78 -5.87 -3.91 -5.61
N TYR A 79 -6.54 -3.18 -6.50
CA TYR A 79 -7.77 -2.47 -6.16
C TYR A 79 -8.84 -3.43 -5.64
N ALA A 80 -9.08 -4.55 -6.34
CA ALA A 80 -10.05 -5.55 -5.90
C ALA A 80 -9.69 -6.15 -4.53
N ALA A 81 -8.41 -6.46 -4.30
CA ALA A 81 -7.92 -6.94 -3.01
C ALA A 81 -8.17 -5.92 -1.89
N LEU A 82 -7.80 -4.65 -2.11
CA LEU A 82 -7.97 -3.59 -1.13
C LEU A 82 -9.45 -3.30 -0.83
N MET A 83 -10.31 -3.34 -1.85
CA MET A 83 -11.76 -3.21 -1.67
C MET A 83 -12.32 -4.33 -0.79
N ALA A 84 -11.91 -5.58 -1.03
CA ALA A 84 -12.33 -6.72 -0.22
C ALA A 84 -11.80 -6.67 1.22
N PHE A 85 -10.61 -6.09 1.41
CA PHE A 85 -10.00 -5.94 2.73
C PHE A 85 -10.42 -4.66 3.46
N CYS A 86 -10.99 -3.68 2.77
CA CYS A 86 -11.51 -2.47 3.39
C CYS A 86 -12.64 -2.84 4.35
N ARG A 87 -12.55 -2.35 5.58
CA ARG A 87 -13.56 -2.60 6.61
C ARG A 87 -14.30 -1.28 6.85
N PRO A 88 -15.64 -1.29 6.85
CA PRO A 88 -16.42 -0.05 6.94
C PRO A 88 -16.30 0.65 8.30
N ASP A 89 -15.85 -0.06 9.34
CA ASP A 89 -15.85 0.36 10.73
C ASP A 89 -14.46 0.76 11.26
N ARG A 90 -13.38 0.46 10.53
CA ARG A 90 -12.02 0.66 11.05
C ARG A 90 -10.95 0.79 9.99
N VAL A 91 -9.92 1.55 10.33
CA VAL A 91 -8.68 1.64 9.56
C VAL A 91 -7.96 0.30 9.56
N ARG A 92 -7.45 -0.12 8.39
CA ARG A 92 -6.55 -1.26 8.28
C ARG A 92 -5.14 -0.80 7.97
N VAL A 93 -4.16 -1.39 8.65
CA VAL A 93 -2.74 -1.13 8.41
C VAL A 93 -2.20 -2.28 7.56
N LEU A 94 -1.86 -1.97 6.31
CA LEU A 94 -1.52 -2.94 5.27
C LEU A 94 -0.15 -2.62 4.67
N TRP A 95 0.55 -3.64 4.22
CA TRP A 95 1.71 -3.52 3.36
C TRP A 95 1.42 -4.19 2.02
N ALA A 96 1.51 -3.42 0.95
CA ALA A 96 1.40 -3.89 -0.42
C ALA A 96 2.53 -3.25 -1.23
N ASP A 97 3.40 -4.07 -1.81
CA ASP A 97 4.61 -3.64 -2.52
C ASP A 97 4.36 -2.56 -3.60
N ALA A 98 3.29 -2.65 -4.39
CA ALA A 98 2.99 -1.67 -5.45
C ALA A 98 2.62 -0.28 -4.92
N ILE A 99 2.25 -0.16 -3.64
CA ILE A 99 1.87 1.10 -2.98
C ILE A 99 2.94 1.55 -1.97
N CYS A 100 3.52 0.62 -1.22
CA CYS A 100 4.42 0.94 -0.13
C CYS A 100 5.86 1.20 -0.61
N ILE A 101 6.20 0.69 -1.80
CA ILE A 101 7.48 0.90 -2.46
C ILE A 101 7.29 1.87 -3.62
N ASN A 102 8.15 2.88 -3.72
CA ASN A 102 8.21 3.72 -4.90
C ASN A 102 8.77 2.91 -6.09
N GLN A 103 7.88 2.37 -6.91
CA GLN A 103 8.24 1.49 -8.04
C GLN A 103 9.05 2.19 -9.13
N ALA A 104 9.02 3.53 -9.19
CA ALA A 104 9.77 4.33 -10.16
C ALA A 104 11.21 4.63 -9.71
N ASP A 105 11.51 4.50 -8.41
CA ASP A 105 12.86 4.65 -7.86
C ASP A 105 13.52 3.27 -7.75
N THR A 106 14.43 2.97 -8.67
CA THR A 106 15.12 1.68 -8.73
C THR A 106 16.01 1.43 -7.51
N THR A 107 16.54 2.49 -6.88
CA THR A 107 17.39 2.39 -5.69
C THR A 107 16.55 2.04 -4.48
N GLU A 108 15.46 2.78 -4.25
CA GLU A 108 14.51 2.49 -3.18
C GLU A 108 13.90 1.10 -3.37
N LYS A 109 13.47 0.77 -4.59
CA LYS A 109 12.89 -0.54 -4.90
C LYS A 109 13.84 -1.67 -4.56
N ALA A 110 15.10 -1.61 -4.96
CA ALA A 110 16.08 -2.64 -4.63
C ALA A 110 16.26 -2.80 -3.11
N GLN A 111 16.34 -1.69 -2.37
CA GLN A 111 16.46 -1.70 -0.91
C GLN A 111 15.23 -2.32 -0.24
N GLN A 112 14.02 -1.95 -0.66
CA GLN A 112 12.78 -2.46 -0.08
C GLN A 112 12.52 -3.93 -0.45
N VAL A 113 12.87 -4.35 -1.67
CA VAL A 113 12.81 -5.77 -2.09
C VAL A 113 13.72 -6.64 -1.23
N ALA A 114 14.93 -6.16 -0.91
CA ALA A 114 15.84 -6.87 -0.01
C ALA A 114 15.27 -7.06 1.41
N LEU A 115 14.33 -6.21 1.83
CA LEU A 115 13.65 -6.31 3.13
C LEU A 115 12.41 -7.20 3.11
N MET A 116 11.94 -7.69 1.96
CA MET A 116 10.64 -8.39 1.86
C MET A 116 10.52 -9.58 2.82
N ALA A 117 11.56 -10.41 2.95
CA ALA A 117 11.53 -11.54 3.88
C ALA A 117 11.30 -11.09 5.33
N GLU A 118 11.92 -9.98 5.75
CA GLU A 118 11.72 -9.41 7.08
C GLU A 118 10.33 -8.78 7.23
N ILE A 119 9.85 -8.09 6.19
CA ILE A 119 8.51 -7.48 6.17
C ILE A 119 7.43 -8.57 6.34
N TYR A 120 7.46 -9.62 5.52
CA TYR A 120 6.47 -10.69 5.60
C TYR A 120 6.55 -11.46 6.93
N SER A 121 7.74 -11.70 7.47
CA SER A 121 7.90 -12.41 8.75
C SER A 121 7.47 -11.60 9.97
N LYS A 122 7.53 -10.26 9.89
CA LYS A 122 7.08 -9.35 10.96
C LYS A 122 5.62 -8.91 10.84
N ALA A 123 4.98 -9.17 9.71
CA ALA A 123 3.55 -8.92 9.56
C ALA A 123 2.75 -9.78 10.55
N ARG A 124 1.69 -9.22 11.13
CA ARG A 124 0.76 -9.94 12.01
C ARG A 124 0.11 -11.13 11.30
N SER A 125 -0.16 -10.97 10.01
CA SER A 125 -0.71 -11.99 9.13
C SER A 125 -0.44 -11.61 7.69
N VAL A 126 -0.49 -12.60 6.80
CA VAL A 126 -0.45 -12.38 5.35
C VAL A 126 -1.85 -12.61 4.77
N GLN A 127 -2.39 -11.59 4.12
CA GLN A 127 -3.67 -11.67 3.42
C GLN A 127 -3.41 -12.09 1.97
N VAL A 128 -3.87 -13.28 1.60
CA VAL A 128 -3.68 -13.82 0.24
C VAL A 128 -4.87 -13.45 -0.63
N TRP A 129 -4.58 -12.95 -1.84
CA TRP A 129 -5.55 -12.60 -2.86
C TRP A 129 -5.18 -13.27 -4.19
N LEU A 130 -6.13 -13.98 -4.79
CA LEU A 130 -5.95 -14.78 -6.01
C LEU A 130 -6.86 -14.30 -7.13
#